data_AF-R7QI51-F1
#
_entry.id   AF-R7QI51-F1
#
_cell.length_a   1.000
_cell.length_b   1.000
_cell.length_c   1.000
_cell.angle_alpha   90.00
_cell.angle_beta   90.00
_cell.angle_gamma   90.00
#
_symmetry.space_group_name_H-M   'P 1'
#
loop_
_entity.id
_entity.type
_entity.pdbx_description
1 polymer ?
#
loop_
_entity_poly.entity_id
_entity_poly.type
_entity_poly.pdbx_seq_one_letter_code
_entity_poly.pdbx_strand_id
1 'polypeptide(L)'
;MSKKTYPAKSAGPYFPIPRPLTTTLLRIVPGDPSNVSPAIHFLRNDMPPVLDSTTMTLHATVDDQSASVLLPLLTTDPIPVEWFDFCLDHLSTSFLELTLTMTDHDRSQTSLLGRSVLVASDFASRRGLIHPLLLDSTGLPVARATLDFIVITPQPAGAPLASVRNGPPRFTGHRGMGSSGPAFPWRSIENLPESFLLAALCDSKVTTVELDVQLSRDGRTIVYHDWYFRPDGSRDKDASKSSLRVPLNHLTFDEMDNLFRSMLHKGDHSVDRNKHLLREALQKRDDVSDDVLSTKIWSLTDVCEVLPEEIGLLVEVKFPSSGVLEESPVPFPEKNFFADCVLKDIFKVSRNRRREISFLTFNADLAMMLSMKQTLYPVYLSHCEVLDKPCEELDPRCIDLDEGLKFAVSQKLDGMMILNKLVETKPEAIERIKDRGLPIITYGSRNTDPEFVRHQFRMGINGVIADDVNVLTKAFHI
;
A
#
# COMPACT_ATOMS: atom_id res chain seq x y z
N MET A 1 13.50 -3.99 23.15
CA MET A 1 13.44 -4.35 21.72
C MET A 1 14.03 -3.18 20.97
N SER A 2 15.08 -3.37 20.17
CA SER A 2 15.54 -2.32 19.25
C SER A 2 14.36 -1.95 18.35
N LYS A 3 14.08 -0.65 18.19
CA LYS A 3 13.07 -0.22 17.22
C LYS A 3 13.58 -0.64 15.84
N LYS A 4 12.78 -1.39 15.08
CA LYS A 4 13.05 -1.63 13.66
C LYS A 4 12.86 -0.29 12.94
N THR A 5 13.92 0.25 12.35
CA THR A 5 13.90 1.54 11.66
C THR A 5 13.98 1.29 10.18
N TYR A 6 13.04 1.85 9.40
CA TYR A 6 13.20 1.93 7.95
C TYR A 6 13.90 3.25 7.65
N PRO A 7 14.93 3.26 6.78
CA PRO A 7 15.71 4.48 6.61
C PRO A 7 14.87 5.61 5.98
N ALA A 8 15.18 6.86 6.32
CA ALA A 8 14.26 7.97 6.04
C ALA A 8 14.48 8.66 4.69
N LYS A 9 15.66 8.55 4.07
CA LYS A 9 16.04 9.36 2.89
C LYS A 9 16.97 8.62 1.91
N SER A 10 17.06 9.12 0.67
CA SER A 10 18.10 8.73 -0.30
C SER A 10 19.37 9.57 -0.08
N ALA A 11 20.55 8.96 -0.28
CA ALA A 11 21.83 9.67 -0.31
C ALA A 11 22.45 9.67 -1.69
N GLY A 12 22.28 10.80 -2.35
CA GLY A 12 22.96 11.11 -3.59
C GLY A 12 22.78 12.60 -3.89
N PRO A 13 23.60 13.15 -4.81
CA PRO A 13 23.46 14.52 -5.28
C PRO A 13 22.14 14.67 -6.06
N TYR A 14 21.06 14.89 -5.33
CA TYR A 14 19.83 15.57 -5.73
C TYR A 14 19.36 15.32 -7.18
N PHE A 15 18.83 14.13 -7.46
CA PHE A 15 17.88 13.95 -8.56
C PHE A 15 16.50 13.62 -7.99
N PRO A 16 15.48 14.48 -8.16
CA PRO A 16 14.12 14.09 -7.80
C PRO A 16 13.72 12.93 -8.72
N ILE A 17 13.34 11.79 -8.15
CA ILE A 17 12.80 10.66 -8.90
C ILE A 17 11.65 11.18 -9.79
N PRO A 18 11.73 11.04 -11.12
CA PRO A 18 10.71 11.54 -12.02
C PRO A 18 9.40 10.80 -11.74
N ARG A 19 8.30 11.55 -11.69
CA ARG A 19 6.96 11.01 -11.51
C ARG A 19 6.02 11.54 -12.60
N PRO A 20 5.26 10.67 -13.28
CA PRO A 20 5.30 9.21 -13.16
C PRO A 20 6.60 8.61 -13.71
N LEU A 21 6.98 7.43 -13.25
CA LEU A 21 8.17 6.72 -13.71
C LEU A 21 8.03 6.36 -15.20
N THR A 22 9.01 6.78 -16.01
CA THR A 22 9.15 6.39 -17.41
C THR A 22 10.21 5.31 -17.63
N THR A 23 11.08 5.12 -16.63
CA THR A 23 12.17 4.14 -16.60
C THR A 23 12.05 3.27 -15.35
N THR A 24 12.84 2.20 -15.27
CA THR A 24 12.83 1.30 -14.11
C THR A 24 13.56 1.98 -12.95
N LEU A 25 12.95 2.05 -11.77
CA LEU A 25 13.64 2.49 -10.57
C LEU A 25 14.18 1.26 -9.82
N LEU A 26 15.49 1.15 -9.70
CA LEU A 26 16.16 0.23 -8.78
C LEU A 26 16.47 0.99 -7.48
N ARG A 27 15.86 0.54 -6.39
CA ARG A 27 16.02 1.13 -5.07
C ARG A 27 16.65 0.12 -4.13
N ILE A 28 17.70 0.52 -3.43
CA ILE A 28 18.50 -0.35 -2.55
C ILE A 28 18.69 0.32 -1.19
N VAL A 29 18.35 -0.41 -0.14
CA VAL A 29 18.66 -0.10 1.25
C VAL A 29 19.87 -0.93 1.67
N PRO A 30 21.01 -0.29 1.98
CA PRO A 30 22.13 -0.99 2.59
C PRO A 30 21.74 -1.48 4.00
N GLY A 31 21.83 -2.79 4.22
CA GLY A 31 21.38 -3.47 5.44
C GLY A 31 20.01 -4.13 5.29
N ASP A 32 19.54 -4.74 6.38
CA ASP A 32 18.20 -5.33 6.49
C ASP A 32 17.42 -4.61 7.59
N PRO A 33 16.54 -3.65 7.26
CA PRO A 33 15.69 -2.95 8.22
C PRO A 33 14.78 -3.87 9.04
N SER A 34 14.40 -5.03 8.49
CA SER A 34 13.43 -5.94 9.10
C SER A 34 14.01 -6.74 10.27
N ASN A 35 15.30 -7.04 10.22
CA ASN A 35 16.04 -7.77 11.24
C ASN A 35 17.21 -6.97 11.82
N VAL A 36 17.35 -5.69 11.44
CA VAL A 36 18.40 -4.78 11.92
C VAL A 36 19.80 -5.33 11.60
N SER A 37 19.96 -6.03 10.45
CA SER A 37 21.27 -6.54 10.03
C SER A 37 22.09 -5.43 9.36
N PRO A 38 23.38 -5.26 9.70
CA PRO A 38 24.20 -4.20 9.14
C PRO A 38 24.41 -4.36 7.63
N ALA A 39 24.70 -3.24 6.98
CA ALA A 39 25.02 -3.21 5.56
C ALA A 39 26.25 -4.04 5.18
N ILE A 40 27.24 -4.15 6.07
CA ILE A 40 28.50 -4.87 5.83
C ILE A 40 28.79 -5.85 6.98
N HIS A 41 29.08 -7.09 6.61
CA HIS A 41 29.59 -8.13 7.51
C HIS A 41 30.99 -8.56 7.05
N PHE A 42 32.02 -8.20 7.80
CA PHE A 42 33.41 -8.58 7.50
C PHE A 42 33.65 -10.07 7.72
N LEU A 43 34.42 -10.71 6.84
CA LEU A 43 34.66 -12.15 6.85
C LEU A 43 36.02 -12.52 7.46
N ARG A 44 36.88 -11.54 7.68
CA ARG A 44 38.22 -11.74 8.25
C ARG A 44 38.42 -10.88 9.48
N ASN A 45 39.24 -11.40 10.40
CA ASN A 45 39.60 -10.73 11.65
C ASN A 45 40.75 -9.71 11.49
N ASP A 46 41.37 -9.62 10.32
CA ASP A 46 42.47 -8.70 9.97
C ASP A 46 41.96 -7.32 9.52
N MET A 47 40.82 -6.90 10.06
CA MET A 47 40.28 -5.57 9.82
C MET A 47 41.30 -4.50 10.23
N PRO A 48 41.52 -3.46 9.40
CA PRO A 48 42.23 -2.30 9.85
C PRO A 48 41.53 -1.77 11.11
N PRO A 49 42.28 -1.37 12.16
CA PRO A 49 41.67 -0.86 13.38
C PRO A 49 40.77 0.33 13.01
N VAL A 50 39.48 0.22 13.31
CA VAL A 50 38.54 1.33 13.19
C VAL A 50 38.89 2.31 14.30
N LEU A 51 39.66 3.34 13.94
CA LEU A 51 40.00 4.46 14.81
C LEU A 51 38.86 5.50 14.76
N ASP A 52 38.76 6.36 15.77
CA ASP A 52 37.80 7.47 15.79
C ASP A 52 37.94 8.41 14.56
N SER A 53 39.12 8.45 13.94
CA SER A 53 39.42 9.22 12.72
C SER A 53 39.17 8.45 11.42
N THR A 54 38.57 7.27 11.46
CA THR A 54 38.27 6.47 10.26
C THR A 54 36.78 6.42 9.93
N THR A 55 36.46 6.51 8.65
CA THR A 55 35.10 6.31 8.13
C THR A 55 35.07 5.23 7.07
N MET A 56 33.99 4.45 7.04
CA MET A 56 33.74 3.48 5.97
C MET A 56 32.60 3.98 5.09
N THR A 57 32.78 3.88 3.78
CA THR A 57 31.77 4.30 2.80
C THR A 57 31.49 3.16 1.84
N LEU A 58 30.21 2.84 1.66
CA LEU A 58 29.75 1.96 0.60
C LEU A 58 29.31 2.81 -0.59
N HIS A 59 29.99 2.66 -1.71
CA HIS A 59 29.70 3.29 -2.98
C HIS A 59 28.95 2.32 -3.88
N ALA A 60 28.02 2.84 -4.67
CA ALA A 60 27.25 2.10 -5.65
C ALA A 60 27.23 2.89 -6.96
N THR A 61 27.59 2.26 -8.07
CA THR A 61 27.61 2.88 -9.41
C THR A 61 26.94 1.98 -10.42
N VAL A 62 26.05 2.54 -11.23
CA VAL A 62 25.38 1.83 -12.32
C VAL A 62 25.18 2.80 -13.47
N ASP A 63 25.56 2.38 -14.67
CA ASP A 63 25.57 3.22 -15.86
C ASP A 63 26.36 4.53 -15.61
N ASP A 64 25.71 5.71 -15.71
CA ASP A 64 26.30 7.03 -15.42
C ASP A 64 25.92 7.57 -14.02
N GLN A 65 25.20 6.79 -13.22
CA GLN A 65 24.70 7.17 -11.90
C GLN A 65 25.59 6.62 -10.79
N SER A 66 25.72 7.39 -9.72
CA SER A 66 26.47 6.98 -8.52
C SER A 66 25.79 7.45 -7.24
N ALA A 67 25.89 6.64 -6.21
CA ALA A 67 25.41 6.93 -4.86
C ALA A 67 26.43 6.42 -3.84
N SER A 68 26.44 6.98 -2.65
CA SER A 68 27.39 6.59 -1.60
C SER A 68 26.78 6.83 -0.23
N VAL A 69 27.05 5.92 0.70
CA VAL A 69 26.54 6.00 2.06
C VAL A 69 27.67 5.81 3.07
N LEU A 70 27.67 6.65 4.09
CA LEU A 70 28.53 6.46 5.26
C LEU A 70 27.97 5.31 6.10
N LEU A 71 28.81 4.32 6.40
CA LEU A 71 28.40 3.19 7.24
C LEU A 71 28.45 3.61 8.71
N PRO A 72 27.39 3.35 9.49
CA PRO A 72 27.37 3.68 10.91
C PRO A 72 28.44 2.89 11.67
N LEU A 73 28.95 3.47 12.75
CA LEU A 73 29.80 2.75 13.70
C LEU A 73 28.99 1.58 14.27
N LEU A 74 29.60 0.39 14.34
CA LEU A 74 28.98 -0.90 14.74
C LEU A 74 28.31 -0.89 16.14
N THR A 75 28.46 0.19 16.90
CA THR A 75 27.90 0.41 18.25
C THR A 75 26.61 1.24 18.25
N THR A 76 26.19 1.78 17.10
CA THR A 76 24.96 2.56 16.88
C THR A 76 24.06 1.88 15.84
N ASP A 77 22.82 2.36 15.65
CA ASP A 77 21.83 1.81 14.69
C ASP A 77 22.53 1.33 13.40
N PRO A 78 22.54 0.01 13.11
CA PRO A 78 23.42 -0.57 12.10
C PRO A 78 22.92 -0.34 10.67
N ILE A 79 21.74 0.27 10.52
CA ILE A 79 21.15 0.59 9.22
C ILE A 79 21.47 2.06 8.91
N PRO A 80 22.23 2.34 7.84
CA PRO A 80 22.38 3.70 7.36
C PRO A 80 21.01 4.33 7.07
N VAL A 81 20.84 5.61 7.39
CA VAL A 81 19.56 6.34 7.19
C VAL A 81 19.27 6.66 5.71
N GLU A 82 20.11 6.16 4.82
CA GLU A 82 20.32 6.55 3.43
C GLU A 82 20.16 5.35 2.47
N TRP A 83 19.55 5.58 1.31
CA TRP A 83 19.23 4.56 0.29
C TRP A 83 19.91 4.92 -1.03
N PHE A 84 20.15 3.94 -1.89
CA PHE A 84 20.54 4.14 -3.29
C PHE A 84 19.31 4.06 -4.20
N ASP A 85 19.18 5.01 -5.10
CA ASP A 85 18.12 5.07 -6.11
C ASP A 85 18.76 5.24 -7.49
N PHE A 86 18.39 4.38 -8.43
CA PHE A 86 18.90 4.39 -9.80
C PHE A 86 17.76 4.28 -10.81
N CYS A 87 17.66 5.24 -11.72
CA CYS A 87 16.67 5.23 -12.81
C CYS A 87 17.31 4.62 -14.06
N LEU A 88 16.89 3.41 -14.43
CA LEU A 88 17.52 2.59 -15.45
C LEU A 88 16.58 2.43 -16.65
N ASP A 89 17.06 2.78 -17.84
CA ASP A 89 16.33 2.53 -19.09
C ASP A 89 16.14 1.02 -19.30
N HIS A 90 17.19 0.24 -19.04
CA HIS A 90 17.22 -1.20 -19.29
C HIS A 90 17.97 -1.96 -18.18
N LEU A 91 17.25 -2.35 -17.11
CA LEU A 91 17.84 -3.16 -16.02
C LEU A 91 18.56 -4.42 -16.53
N SER A 92 18.10 -5.03 -17.62
CA SER A 92 18.69 -6.23 -18.23
C SER A 92 20.12 -6.05 -18.74
N THR A 93 20.55 -4.81 -18.99
CA THR A 93 21.88 -4.50 -19.54
C THR A 93 22.73 -3.67 -18.58
N SER A 94 22.18 -3.24 -17.44
CA SER A 94 22.90 -2.46 -16.43
C SER A 94 23.69 -3.36 -15.49
N PHE A 95 24.85 -2.86 -15.03
CA PHE A 95 25.71 -3.53 -14.05
C PHE A 95 25.88 -2.63 -12.84
N LEU A 96 25.45 -3.09 -11.67
CA LEU A 96 25.62 -2.35 -10.43
C LEU A 96 26.94 -2.76 -9.78
N GLU A 97 27.92 -1.86 -9.79
CA GLU A 97 29.16 -2.04 -9.06
C GLU A 97 29.03 -1.47 -7.64
N LEU A 98 29.46 -2.27 -6.66
CA LEU A 98 29.60 -1.88 -5.27
C LEU A 98 31.08 -1.76 -4.93
N THR A 99 31.45 -0.67 -4.29
CA THR A 99 32.82 -0.39 -3.85
C THR A 99 32.81 -0.01 -2.37
N LEU A 100 33.50 -0.78 -1.53
CA LEU A 100 33.69 -0.46 -0.11
C LEU A 100 35.04 0.22 0.09
N THR A 101 35.04 1.42 0.66
CA THR A 101 36.25 2.18 0.97
C THR A 101 36.36 2.48 2.46
N MET A 102 37.59 2.73 2.91
CA MET A 102 37.87 3.28 4.22
C MET A 102 38.72 4.54 4.07
N THR A 103 38.33 5.62 4.73
CA THR A 103 39.08 6.88 4.75
C THR A 103 39.63 7.13 6.14
N ASP A 104 40.95 7.28 6.23
CA ASP A 104 41.65 7.80 7.40
C ASP A 104 41.75 9.33 7.25
N HIS A 105 41.01 10.05 8.10
CA HIS A 105 40.93 11.51 8.04
C HIS A 105 42.22 12.19 8.53
N ASP A 106 42.97 11.57 9.45
CA ASP A 106 44.23 12.13 9.95
C ASP A 106 45.31 12.08 8.87
N ARG A 107 45.32 11.00 8.08
CA ARG A 107 46.27 10.80 6.98
C ARG A 107 45.78 11.31 5.63
N SER A 108 44.51 11.73 5.54
CA SER A 108 43.85 12.08 4.29
C SER A 108 44.00 10.99 3.22
N GLN A 109 43.88 9.73 3.63
CA GLN A 109 44.12 8.57 2.78
C GLN A 109 42.85 7.71 2.68
N THR A 110 42.44 7.40 1.45
CA THR A 110 41.33 6.47 1.17
C THR A 110 41.88 5.17 0.60
N SER A 111 41.49 4.04 1.18
CA SER A 111 41.83 2.70 0.71
C SER A 111 40.59 1.96 0.19
N LEU A 112 40.78 1.24 -0.92
CA LEU A 112 39.79 0.29 -1.42
C LEU A 112 39.87 -0.99 -0.58
N LEU A 113 38.75 -1.38 0.03
CA LEU A 113 38.67 -2.62 0.80
C LEU A 113 38.16 -3.78 -0.05
N GLY A 114 37.09 -3.56 -0.81
CA GLY A 114 36.58 -4.60 -1.71
C GLY A 114 35.52 -4.11 -2.69
N ARG A 115 35.29 -4.90 -3.74
CA ARG A 115 34.33 -4.62 -4.82
C ARG A 115 33.41 -5.81 -5.06
N SER A 116 32.22 -5.54 -5.56
CA SER A 116 31.29 -6.53 -6.09
C SER A 116 30.58 -5.99 -7.31
N VAL A 117 30.07 -6.87 -8.17
CA VAL A 117 29.22 -6.50 -9.30
C VAL A 117 27.96 -7.34 -9.24
N LEU A 118 26.82 -6.66 -9.29
CA LEU A 118 25.50 -7.26 -9.40
C LEU A 118 24.95 -7.03 -10.81
N VAL A 119 24.24 -8.02 -11.33
CA VAL A 119 23.64 -8.05 -12.65
C VAL A 119 22.12 -8.18 -12.55
N ALA A 120 21.41 -7.99 -13.67
CA ALA A 120 19.96 -8.06 -13.72
C ALA A 120 19.34 -9.32 -13.07
N SER A 121 19.99 -10.49 -13.19
CA SER A 121 19.50 -11.73 -12.61
C SER A 121 19.51 -11.73 -11.08
N ASP A 122 20.38 -10.95 -10.44
CA ASP A 122 20.39 -10.79 -8.99
C ASP A 122 19.12 -10.07 -8.50
N PHE A 123 18.47 -9.30 -9.37
CA PHE A 123 17.24 -8.56 -9.10
C PHE A 123 15.98 -9.24 -9.66
N ALA A 124 16.06 -10.50 -10.09
CA ALA A 124 14.96 -11.19 -10.76
C ALA A 124 13.68 -11.31 -9.92
N SER A 125 13.79 -11.40 -8.59
CA SER A 125 12.66 -11.42 -7.67
C SER A 125 11.94 -10.06 -7.56
N ARG A 126 12.52 -8.99 -8.12
CA ARG A 126 12.06 -7.59 -8.06
C ARG A 126 11.97 -6.98 -6.67
N ARG A 127 12.10 -7.76 -5.62
CA ARG A 127 12.26 -7.33 -4.24
C ARG A 127 12.96 -8.41 -3.43
N GLY A 128 13.72 -8.04 -2.42
CA GLY A 128 14.23 -8.96 -1.41
C GLY A 128 15.61 -8.58 -0.92
N LEU A 129 16.27 -9.53 -0.26
CA LEU A 129 17.64 -9.37 0.21
C LEU A 129 18.63 -9.98 -0.77
N ILE A 130 19.73 -9.27 -1.03
CA ILE A 130 20.90 -9.77 -1.76
C ILE A 130 22.11 -9.67 -0.83
N HIS A 131 22.97 -10.68 -0.90
CA HIS A 131 24.17 -10.76 -0.06
C HIS A 131 25.46 -10.90 -0.88
N PRO A 132 25.87 -9.88 -1.64
CA PRO A 132 27.06 -10.01 -2.49
C PRO A 132 28.34 -10.10 -1.67
N LEU A 133 29.28 -10.91 -2.14
CA LEU A 133 30.65 -10.91 -1.62
C LEU A 133 31.42 -9.73 -2.18
N LEU A 134 32.12 -9.02 -1.30
CA LEU A 134 33.08 -7.99 -1.63
C LEU A 134 34.47 -8.62 -1.68
N LEU A 135 35.14 -8.48 -2.81
CA LEU A 135 36.44 -9.06 -3.10
C LEU A 135 37.52 -7.97 -3.09
N ASP A 136 38.68 -8.25 -2.50
CA ASP A 136 39.85 -7.37 -2.59
C ASP A 136 40.48 -7.39 -4.01
N SER A 137 41.55 -6.62 -4.19
CA SER A 137 42.29 -6.56 -5.46
C SER A 137 42.95 -7.89 -5.88
N THR A 138 43.03 -8.87 -4.97
CA THR A 138 43.54 -10.23 -5.25
C THR A 138 42.42 -11.22 -5.56
N GLY A 139 41.16 -10.79 -5.50
CA GLY A 139 39.98 -11.62 -5.72
C GLY A 139 39.53 -12.40 -4.50
N LEU A 140 40.09 -12.14 -3.32
CA LEU A 140 39.70 -12.85 -2.11
C LEU A 140 38.54 -12.14 -1.39
N PRO A 141 37.57 -12.89 -0.81
CA PRO A 141 36.48 -12.29 -0.04
C PRO A 141 36.99 -11.60 1.22
N VAL A 142 36.62 -10.33 1.40
CA VAL A 142 36.90 -9.53 2.60
C VAL A 142 35.65 -9.28 3.43
N ALA A 143 34.50 -9.12 2.77
CA ALA A 143 33.23 -8.83 3.42
C ALA A 143 32.06 -9.36 2.60
N ARG A 144 30.90 -9.42 3.24
CA ARG A 144 29.60 -9.65 2.62
C ARG A 144 28.76 -8.40 2.84
N ALA A 145 28.23 -7.81 1.76
CA ALA A 145 27.23 -6.78 1.91
C ALA A 145 25.85 -7.41 2.13
N THR A 146 24.94 -6.70 2.80
CA THR A 146 23.51 -7.02 2.88
C THR A 146 22.77 -5.86 2.26
N LEU A 147 21.91 -6.15 1.28
CA LEU A 147 21.17 -5.14 0.54
C LEU A 147 19.70 -5.57 0.44
N ASP A 148 18.78 -4.85 1.06
CA ASP A 148 17.36 -4.94 0.75
C ASP A 148 17.07 -4.09 -0.49
N PHE A 149 16.34 -4.62 -1.46
CA PHE A 149 16.09 -3.92 -2.71
C PHE A 149 14.64 -4.05 -3.15
N ILE A 150 14.22 -3.09 -3.98
CA ILE A 150 12.97 -3.15 -4.74
C ILE A 150 13.18 -2.57 -6.15
N VAL A 151 12.63 -3.25 -7.14
CA VAL A 151 12.60 -2.84 -8.54
C VAL A 151 11.19 -2.40 -8.86
N ILE A 152 11.03 -1.15 -9.29
CA ILE A 152 9.75 -0.56 -9.67
C ILE A 152 9.78 -0.30 -11.17
N THR A 153 8.90 -0.96 -11.91
CA THR A 153 8.78 -0.78 -13.36
C THR A 153 8.11 0.56 -13.69
N PRO A 154 8.29 1.08 -14.91
CA PRO A 154 7.59 2.29 -15.37
C PRO A 154 6.07 2.22 -15.20
N GLN A 155 5.41 3.37 -15.33
CA GLN A 155 3.97 3.44 -15.43
C GLN A 155 3.43 2.54 -16.55
N PRO A 156 2.22 1.97 -16.40
CA PRO A 156 1.62 1.22 -17.49
C PRO A 156 1.31 2.13 -18.69
N ALA A 157 1.34 1.56 -19.90
CA ALA A 157 1.01 2.27 -21.13
C ALA A 157 -0.40 2.88 -21.08
N GLY A 158 -0.57 4.05 -21.69
CA GLY A 158 -1.86 4.76 -21.73
C GLY A 158 -2.16 5.63 -20.51
N ALA A 159 -1.18 5.84 -19.62
CA ALA A 159 -1.32 6.73 -18.49
C ALA A 159 -1.62 8.18 -18.95
N PRO A 160 -2.69 8.82 -18.40
CA PRO A 160 -3.05 10.19 -18.76
C PRO A 160 -2.05 11.23 -18.25
N LEU A 161 -1.86 12.32 -19.01
CA LEU A 161 -1.15 13.51 -18.52
C LEU A 161 -1.93 14.18 -17.38
N ALA A 162 -1.19 14.69 -16.39
CA ALA A 162 -1.67 15.18 -15.09
C ALA A 162 -2.88 16.14 -15.16
N SER A 163 -3.75 16.08 -14.15
CA SER A 163 -4.78 17.08 -13.86
C SER A 163 -4.67 17.58 -12.42
N VAL A 164 -5.55 18.52 -12.05
CA VAL A 164 -5.74 18.94 -10.66
C VAL A 164 -6.09 17.72 -9.81
N ARG A 165 -5.37 17.54 -8.70
CA ARG A 165 -5.66 16.51 -7.70
C ARG A 165 -6.77 17.01 -6.79
N ASN A 166 -7.75 16.15 -6.52
CA ASN A 166 -8.79 16.44 -5.53
C ASN A 166 -8.23 16.30 -4.12
N GLY A 167 -8.87 16.98 -3.16
CA GLY A 167 -8.54 16.86 -1.75
C GLY A 167 -8.89 15.47 -1.18
N PRO A 168 -8.61 15.23 0.11
CA PRO A 168 -8.99 13.98 0.77
C PRO A 168 -10.51 13.78 0.77
N PRO A 169 -10.99 12.54 0.55
CA PRO A 169 -12.41 12.25 0.63
C PRO A 169 -12.89 12.51 2.06
N ARG A 170 -13.86 13.42 2.19
CA ARG A 170 -14.31 13.91 3.50
C ARG A 170 -15.23 12.92 4.22
N PHE A 171 -16.13 12.29 3.46
CA PHE A 171 -17.20 11.46 3.98
C PHE A 171 -17.32 10.21 3.11
N THR A 172 -16.83 9.10 3.65
CA THR A 172 -16.68 7.86 2.89
C THR A 172 -17.51 6.74 3.50
N GLY A 173 -18.31 6.05 2.69
CA GLY A 173 -18.97 4.80 3.11
C GLY A 173 -18.01 3.62 3.04
N HIS A 174 -17.78 2.92 4.15
CA HIS A 174 -16.88 1.76 4.21
C HIS A 174 -17.48 0.58 3.44
N ARG A 175 -16.84 0.12 2.34
CA ARG A 175 -17.36 -0.94 1.46
C ARG A 175 -18.82 -0.71 1.01
N GLY A 176 -19.20 0.56 0.89
CA GLY A 176 -20.58 1.01 0.72
C GLY A 176 -21.25 1.37 2.05
N MET A 177 -22.32 0.67 2.42
CA MET A 177 -23.12 0.96 3.63
C MET A 177 -22.43 0.61 4.97
N GLY A 178 -21.21 0.06 4.94
CA GLY A 178 -20.46 -0.36 6.12
C GLY A 178 -20.53 -1.85 6.45
N SER A 179 -19.51 -2.34 7.16
CA SER A 179 -19.38 -3.76 7.58
C SER A 179 -20.35 -4.13 8.71
N SER A 180 -20.83 -3.11 9.45
CA SER A 180 -21.69 -3.19 10.63
C SER A 180 -22.91 -2.28 10.53
N GLY A 181 -23.35 -1.98 9.31
CA GLY A 181 -24.50 -1.11 9.01
C GLY A 181 -25.71 -1.41 9.91
N PRO A 182 -26.55 -0.39 10.21
CA PRO A 182 -27.54 -0.48 11.26
C PRO A 182 -28.44 -1.68 11.01
N ALA A 183 -28.66 -2.47 12.05
CA ALA A 183 -29.67 -3.51 12.02
C ALA A 183 -31.04 -2.82 11.94
N PHE A 184 -31.54 -2.51 10.72
CA PHE A 184 -32.95 -2.29 10.34
C PHE A 184 -33.04 -1.63 8.95
N PRO A 185 -33.89 -2.09 8.01
CA PRO A 185 -34.32 -3.46 7.67
C PRO A 185 -33.42 -4.15 6.63
N TRP A 186 -32.36 -3.50 6.13
CA TRP A 186 -31.62 -3.92 4.92
C TRP A 186 -30.13 -4.11 5.20
N ARG A 187 -29.60 -5.32 5.03
CA ARG A 187 -28.15 -5.56 5.02
C ARG A 187 -27.72 -5.77 3.57
N SER A 188 -27.12 -4.76 2.94
CA SER A 188 -26.45 -4.95 1.65
C SER A 188 -25.20 -5.81 1.84
N ILE A 189 -24.78 -6.50 0.78
CA ILE A 189 -23.50 -7.21 0.78
C ILE A 189 -22.42 -6.16 0.53
N GLU A 190 -21.43 -6.10 1.41
CA GLU A 190 -20.26 -5.22 1.27
C GLU A 190 -19.57 -5.41 -0.09
N ASN A 191 -18.89 -4.38 -0.58
CA ASN A 191 -18.12 -4.42 -1.83
C ASN A 191 -18.95 -4.71 -3.11
N LEU A 192 -20.28 -4.52 -3.07
CA LEU A 192 -21.13 -4.59 -4.26
C LEU A 192 -21.60 -3.18 -4.69
N PRO A 193 -21.80 -2.93 -6.01
CA PRO A 193 -22.36 -1.69 -6.52
C PRO A 193 -23.67 -1.25 -5.87
N GLU A 194 -24.57 -2.20 -5.59
CA GLU A 194 -25.78 -1.95 -4.80
C GLU A 194 -25.48 -1.28 -3.46
N SER A 195 -24.50 -1.78 -2.70
CA SER A 195 -24.11 -1.22 -1.40
C SER A 195 -23.52 0.18 -1.53
N PHE A 196 -22.71 0.40 -2.57
CA PHE A 196 -22.10 1.70 -2.84
C PHE A 196 -23.14 2.77 -3.17
N LEU A 197 -24.10 2.42 -4.03
CA LEU A 197 -25.18 3.31 -4.40
C LEU A 197 -26.10 3.61 -3.20
N LEU A 198 -26.44 2.59 -2.40
CA LEU A 198 -27.24 2.78 -1.19
C LEU A 198 -26.58 3.76 -0.21
N ALA A 199 -25.25 3.71 -0.07
CA ALA A 199 -24.51 4.64 0.80
C ALA A 199 -24.76 6.11 0.42
N ALA A 200 -24.65 6.43 -0.87
CA ALA A 200 -24.89 7.77 -1.39
C ALA A 200 -26.38 8.19 -1.33
N LEU A 201 -27.32 7.24 -1.49
CA LEU A 201 -28.75 7.51 -1.41
C LEU A 201 -29.25 7.70 0.03
N CYS A 202 -28.68 6.96 0.99
CA CYS A 202 -29.05 7.05 2.41
C CYS A 202 -28.54 8.35 3.05
N ASP A 203 -27.36 8.83 2.64
CA ASP A 203 -26.82 10.09 3.13
C ASP A 203 -26.15 10.87 1.99
N SER A 204 -26.79 11.97 1.59
CA SER A 204 -26.27 12.91 0.56
C SER A 204 -24.87 13.46 0.83
N LYS A 205 -24.34 13.35 2.06
CA LYS A 205 -22.96 13.74 2.38
C LYS A 205 -21.93 12.71 1.94
N VAL A 206 -22.34 11.46 1.73
CA VAL A 206 -21.48 10.39 1.24
C VAL A 206 -21.27 10.61 -0.26
N THR A 207 -20.15 11.24 -0.60
CA THR A 207 -19.72 11.47 -1.98
C THR A 207 -18.65 10.48 -2.42
N THR A 208 -18.19 9.60 -1.53
CA THR A 208 -17.15 8.61 -1.82
C THR A 208 -17.49 7.29 -1.13
N VAL A 209 -17.16 6.18 -1.77
CA VAL A 209 -17.20 4.85 -1.15
C VAL A 209 -15.81 4.25 -1.15
N GLU A 210 -15.46 3.59 -0.07
CA GLU A 210 -14.27 2.75 0.01
C GLU A 210 -14.60 1.36 -0.55
N LEU A 211 -13.64 0.73 -1.22
CA LEU A 211 -13.76 -0.64 -1.70
C LEU A 211 -12.42 -1.37 -1.75
N ASP A 212 -12.48 -2.68 -1.57
CA ASP A 212 -11.32 -3.56 -1.53
C ASP A 212 -11.03 -4.17 -2.89
N VAL A 213 -9.80 -4.01 -3.39
CA VAL A 213 -9.35 -4.60 -4.66
C VAL A 213 -8.27 -5.64 -4.44
N GLN A 214 -8.48 -6.82 -5.02
CA GLN A 214 -7.52 -7.92 -5.13
C GLN A 214 -7.36 -8.34 -6.60
N LEU A 215 -6.58 -9.39 -6.86
CA LEU A 215 -6.46 -10.02 -8.17
C LEU A 215 -6.90 -11.49 -8.16
N SER A 216 -7.56 -11.89 -9.24
CA SER A 216 -7.73 -13.29 -9.61
C SER A 216 -6.42 -13.89 -10.14
N ARG A 217 -6.38 -15.23 -10.28
CA ARG A 217 -5.23 -15.98 -10.83
C ARG A 217 -4.82 -15.51 -12.22
N ASP A 218 -5.80 -15.14 -13.06
CA ASP A 218 -5.60 -14.66 -14.42
C ASP A 218 -5.35 -13.13 -14.51
N GLY A 219 -5.12 -12.47 -13.37
CA GLY A 219 -4.69 -11.08 -13.32
C GLY A 219 -5.80 -10.05 -13.54
N ARG A 220 -7.07 -10.43 -13.36
CA ARG A 220 -8.19 -9.48 -13.36
C ARG A 220 -8.39 -8.89 -11.96
N THR A 221 -8.66 -7.58 -11.91
CA THR A 221 -9.08 -6.95 -10.65
C THR A 221 -10.42 -7.50 -10.20
N ILE A 222 -10.55 -7.71 -8.89
CA ILE A 222 -11.76 -8.16 -8.22
C ILE A 222 -12.06 -7.25 -7.05
N VAL A 223 -13.32 -6.89 -6.87
CA VAL A 223 -13.79 -6.07 -5.75
C VAL A 223 -14.29 -7.00 -4.64
N TYR A 224 -13.41 -7.29 -3.67
CA TYR A 224 -13.66 -8.26 -2.61
C TYR A 224 -12.65 -8.12 -1.46
N HIS A 225 -13.12 -8.24 -0.22
CA HIS A 225 -12.30 -8.01 0.97
C HIS A 225 -11.46 -9.21 1.46
N ASP A 226 -12.09 -10.37 1.67
CA ASP A 226 -11.43 -11.50 2.35
C ASP A 226 -10.38 -12.17 1.46
N TRP A 227 -9.36 -12.80 2.04
CA TRP A 227 -8.30 -13.51 1.30
C TRP A 227 -8.75 -14.85 0.72
N TYR A 228 -9.88 -15.38 1.20
CA TYR A 228 -10.35 -16.73 0.89
C TYR A 228 -11.86 -16.72 0.61
N PHE A 229 -12.27 -17.50 -0.40
CA PHE A 229 -13.65 -17.95 -0.56
C PHE A 229 -13.95 -19.11 0.39
N ARG A 230 -15.15 -19.11 0.96
CA ARG A 230 -15.71 -20.22 1.73
C ARG A 230 -16.94 -20.78 1.00
N PRO A 231 -16.81 -21.91 0.27
CA PRO A 231 -17.89 -22.43 -0.58
C PRO A 231 -19.19 -22.80 0.16
N ASP A 232 -19.11 -23.00 1.48
CA ASP A 232 -20.25 -23.30 2.35
C ASP A 232 -21.05 -22.05 2.77
N GLY A 233 -20.59 -20.85 2.41
CA GLY A 233 -21.23 -19.58 2.77
C GLY A 233 -21.08 -19.20 4.25
N SER A 234 -20.29 -19.96 5.02
CA SER A 234 -20.06 -19.67 6.44
C SER A 234 -19.31 -18.35 6.60
N ARG A 235 -19.82 -17.45 7.45
CA ARG A 235 -19.15 -16.19 7.83
C ARG A 235 -18.60 -16.23 9.25
N ASP A 236 -18.80 -17.35 9.94
CA ASP A 236 -18.46 -17.50 11.35
C ASP A 236 -16.95 -17.70 11.52
N LYS A 237 -16.35 -16.92 12.41
CA LYS A 237 -14.91 -17.02 12.72
C LYS A 237 -14.60 -18.24 13.57
N ASP A 238 -15.57 -18.77 14.30
CA ASP A 238 -15.39 -19.94 15.17
C ASP A 238 -15.61 -21.27 14.42
N ALA A 239 -16.37 -21.27 13.32
CA ALA A 239 -16.49 -22.42 12.39
C ALA A 239 -15.23 -22.64 11.52
N SER A 240 -14.24 -21.75 11.64
CA SER A 240 -13.10 -21.59 10.71
C SER A 240 -12.10 -22.75 10.65
N LYS A 241 -12.18 -23.73 11.56
CA LYS A 241 -11.28 -24.89 11.55
C LYS A 241 -11.73 -26.04 10.65
N SER A 242 -13.01 -26.09 10.27
CA SER A 242 -13.57 -27.18 9.43
C SER A 242 -14.08 -26.74 8.06
N SER A 243 -14.26 -25.43 7.82
CA SER A 243 -14.70 -24.90 6.52
C SER A 243 -13.56 -24.94 5.50
N LEU A 244 -13.84 -25.43 4.29
CA LEU A 244 -12.90 -25.34 3.17
C LEU A 244 -12.65 -23.87 2.82
N ARG A 245 -11.37 -23.47 2.80
CA ARG A 245 -10.92 -22.13 2.39
C ARG A 245 -10.23 -22.22 1.04
N VAL A 246 -10.70 -21.45 0.06
CA VAL A 246 -10.12 -21.38 -1.28
C VAL A 246 -9.48 -20.00 -1.47
N PRO A 247 -8.14 -19.89 -1.59
CA PRO A 247 -7.48 -18.60 -1.80
C PRO A 247 -8.01 -17.90 -3.07
N LEU A 248 -8.25 -16.59 -2.99
CA LEU A 248 -8.79 -15.84 -4.14
C LEU A 248 -7.88 -15.88 -5.36
N ASN A 249 -6.58 -15.73 -5.14
CA ASN A 249 -5.54 -15.76 -6.16
C ASN A 249 -5.35 -17.15 -6.80
N HIS A 250 -6.07 -18.17 -6.34
CA HIS A 250 -6.11 -19.48 -6.99
C HIS A 250 -7.18 -19.56 -8.09
N LEU A 251 -8.20 -18.71 -8.03
CA LEU A 251 -9.36 -18.77 -8.93
C LEU A 251 -9.18 -17.78 -10.08
N THR A 252 -9.54 -18.16 -11.30
CA THR A 252 -9.79 -17.16 -12.35
C THR A 252 -11.01 -16.32 -11.99
N PHE A 253 -11.16 -15.17 -12.64
CA PHE A 253 -12.35 -14.34 -12.46
C PHE A 253 -13.65 -15.12 -12.71
N ASP A 254 -13.71 -15.92 -13.78
CA ASP A 254 -14.91 -16.66 -14.15
C ASP A 254 -15.20 -17.83 -13.17
N GLU A 255 -14.17 -18.53 -12.69
CA GLU A 255 -14.31 -19.55 -11.64
C GLU A 255 -14.86 -18.92 -10.36
N MET A 256 -14.35 -17.74 -10.00
CA MET A 256 -14.78 -16.96 -8.85
C MET A 256 -16.22 -16.48 -8.96
N ASP A 257 -16.62 -15.96 -10.13
CA ASP A 257 -17.99 -15.50 -10.38
C ASP A 257 -18.99 -16.65 -10.22
N ASN A 258 -18.67 -17.81 -10.79
CA ASN A 258 -19.50 -19.01 -10.69
C ASN A 258 -19.67 -19.48 -9.24
N LEU A 259 -18.59 -19.45 -8.45
CA LEU A 259 -18.64 -19.79 -7.02
C LEU A 259 -19.46 -18.78 -6.22
N PHE A 260 -19.26 -17.47 -6.47
CA PHE A 260 -19.98 -16.40 -5.80
C PHE A 260 -21.49 -16.50 -6.04
N ARG A 261 -21.91 -16.73 -7.29
CA ARG A 261 -23.32 -16.94 -7.66
C ARG A 261 -23.90 -18.18 -6.98
N SER A 262 -23.19 -19.30 -7.01
CA SER A 262 -23.62 -20.55 -6.40
C SER A 262 -23.88 -20.40 -4.89
N MET A 263 -23.06 -19.62 -4.18
CA MET A 263 -23.29 -19.32 -2.76
C MET A 263 -24.56 -18.51 -2.54
N LEU A 264 -24.77 -17.45 -3.32
CA LEU A 264 -25.90 -16.56 -3.12
C LEU A 264 -27.23 -17.20 -3.52
N HIS A 265 -27.23 -18.14 -4.46
CA HIS A 265 -28.41 -18.99 -4.72
C HIS A 265 -28.77 -19.93 -3.57
N LYS A 266 -27.82 -20.25 -2.68
CA LYS A 266 -28.04 -21.11 -1.49
C LYS A 266 -28.40 -20.31 -0.23
N GLY A 267 -28.31 -18.98 -0.26
CA GLY A 267 -28.47 -18.11 0.91
C GLY A 267 -29.51 -17.01 0.73
N ASP A 268 -30.58 -17.11 1.52
CA ASP A 268 -31.47 -16.04 2.02
C ASP A 268 -32.32 -15.20 1.02
N HIS A 269 -33.65 -15.28 1.19
CA HIS A 269 -34.67 -14.47 0.49
C HIS A 269 -34.59 -12.95 0.79
N SER A 270 -33.74 -12.53 1.72
CA SER A 270 -33.51 -11.10 2.05
C SER A 270 -32.89 -10.31 0.89
N VAL A 271 -32.08 -10.94 0.03
CA VAL A 271 -31.42 -10.31 -1.12
C VAL A 271 -32.43 -9.79 -2.15
N ASP A 272 -33.48 -10.56 -2.44
CA ASP A 272 -34.50 -10.18 -3.43
C ASP A 272 -35.34 -8.98 -2.98
N ARG A 273 -35.53 -8.82 -1.66
CA ARG A 273 -36.29 -7.70 -1.08
C ARG A 273 -35.54 -6.37 -1.18
N ASN A 274 -34.23 -6.37 -0.93
CA ASN A 274 -33.38 -5.16 -1.05
C ASN A 274 -33.38 -4.61 -2.49
N LYS A 275 -33.26 -5.52 -3.47
CA LYS A 275 -33.27 -5.16 -4.89
C LYS A 275 -34.57 -4.50 -5.32
N HIS A 276 -35.71 -4.90 -4.75
CA HIS A 276 -36.99 -4.27 -5.08
C HIS A 276 -37.04 -2.80 -4.65
N LEU A 277 -36.62 -2.50 -3.42
CA LEU A 277 -36.62 -1.12 -2.90
C LEU A 277 -35.56 -0.25 -3.56
N LEU A 278 -34.39 -0.81 -3.85
CA LEU A 278 -33.40 -0.09 -4.63
C LEU A 278 -33.92 0.19 -6.04
N ARG A 279 -34.63 -0.75 -6.69
CA ARG A 279 -35.33 -0.48 -7.96
C ARG A 279 -36.33 0.66 -7.83
N GLU A 280 -37.14 0.71 -6.77
CA GLU A 280 -38.07 1.83 -6.54
C GLU A 280 -37.35 3.17 -6.35
N ALA A 281 -36.22 3.18 -5.63
CA ALA A 281 -35.38 4.37 -5.47
C ALA A 281 -34.72 4.78 -6.80
N LEU A 282 -34.30 3.80 -7.61
CA LEU A 282 -33.64 3.96 -8.90
C LEU A 282 -34.59 4.40 -10.02
N GLN A 283 -35.89 4.10 -9.94
CA GLN A 283 -36.89 4.61 -10.90
C GLN A 283 -36.95 6.14 -10.98
N LYS A 284 -36.28 6.85 -10.06
CA LYS A 284 -36.12 8.31 -10.07
C LYS A 284 -34.79 8.79 -10.70
N ARG A 285 -33.93 7.88 -11.16
CA ARG A 285 -32.56 8.11 -11.67
C ARG A 285 -32.36 7.39 -13.01
N ASP A 286 -32.55 8.12 -14.11
CA ASP A 286 -32.37 7.58 -15.47
C ASP A 286 -30.89 7.26 -15.81
N ASP A 287 -29.94 7.73 -14.99
CA ASP A 287 -28.50 7.56 -15.13
C ASP A 287 -27.95 6.25 -14.56
N VAL A 288 -28.78 5.41 -13.92
CA VAL A 288 -28.32 4.15 -13.30
C VAL A 288 -28.84 2.92 -14.03
N SER A 289 -27.92 2.03 -14.44
CA SER A 289 -28.27 0.73 -15.03
C SER A 289 -28.78 -0.25 -13.96
N ASP A 290 -29.76 -1.08 -14.34
CA ASP A 290 -30.22 -2.24 -13.54
C ASP A 290 -29.09 -3.25 -13.26
N ASP A 291 -28.00 -3.21 -14.04
CA ASP A 291 -26.82 -4.05 -13.83
C ASP A 291 -26.23 -3.89 -12.43
N VAL A 292 -26.40 -2.73 -11.77
CA VAL A 292 -25.96 -2.45 -10.40
C VAL A 292 -26.50 -3.46 -9.38
N LEU A 293 -27.62 -4.11 -9.69
CA LEU A 293 -28.30 -5.13 -8.87
C LEU A 293 -27.84 -6.56 -9.19
N SER A 294 -26.88 -6.72 -10.11
CA SER A 294 -26.39 -8.03 -10.51
C SER A 294 -25.63 -8.69 -9.36
N THR A 295 -26.03 -9.93 -9.07
CA THR A 295 -25.35 -10.78 -8.10
C THR A 295 -24.24 -11.53 -8.80
N LYS A 296 -23.07 -10.91 -8.87
CA LYS A 296 -21.86 -11.42 -9.52
C LYS A 296 -20.62 -10.93 -8.79
N ILE A 297 -19.47 -11.53 -9.06
CA ILE A 297 -18.20 -10.90 -8.71
C ILE A 297 -17.98 -9.70 -9.64
N TRP A 298 -17.47 -8.61 -9.11
CA TRP A 298 -17.28 -7.36 -9.84
C TRP A 298 -15.79 -7.11 -10.05
N SER A 299 -15.39 -6.72 -11.25
CA SER A 299 -14.07 -6.11 -11.45
C SER A 299 -14.11 -4.62 -11.15
N LEU A 300 -12.93 -4.02 -10.94
CA LEU A 300 -12.82 -2.57 -10.72
C LEU A 300 -13.38 -1.77 -11.90
N THR A 301 -13.13 -2.26 -13.13
CA THR A 301 -13.71 -1.69 -14.36
C THR A 301 -15.24 -1.74 -14.32
N ASP A 302 -15.83 -2.90 -14.02
CA ASP A 302 -17.28 -3.07 -13.99
C ASP A 302 -17.92 -2.11 -12.97
N VAL A 303 -17.33 -1.97 -11.77
CA VAL A 303 -17.83 -1.04 -10.73
C VAL A 303 -17.82 0.40 -11.23
N CYS A 304 -16.73 0.84 -11.88
CA CYS A 304 -16.62 2.21 -12.39
C CYS A 304 -17.63 2.51 -13.51
N GLU A 305 -17.98 1.51 -14.32
CA GLU A 305 -18.92 1.62 -15.44
C GLU A 305 -20.39 1.66 -14.98
N VAL A 306 -20.76 0.91 -13.94
CA VAL A 306 -22.16 0.86 -13.47
C VAL A 306 -22.50 1.92 -12.42
N LEU A 307 -21.52 2.39 -11.66
CA LEU A 307 -21.77 3.45 -10.70
C LEU A 307 -21.91 4.80 -11.42
N PRO A 308 -22.73 5.72 -10.91
CA PRO A 308 -22.75 7.09 -11.39
C PRO A 308 -21.45 7.85 -11.07
N GLU A 309 -20.99 8.77 -11.95
CA GLU A 309 -19.69 9.44 -11.87
C GLU A 309 -19.54 10.38 -10.65
N GLU A 310 -20.65 10.84 -10.06
CA GLU A 310 -20.63 11.66 -8.83
C GLU A 310 -20.13 10.88 -7.59
N ILE A 311 -20.24 9.55 -7.62
CA ILE A 311 -19.79 8.71 -6.51
C ILE A 311 -18.28 8.47 -6.65
N GLY A 312 -17.48 9.14 -5.84
CA GLY A 312 -16.04 8.91 -5.78
C GLY A 312 -15.67 7.51 -5.27
N LEU A 313 -14.47 7.05 -5.59
CA LEU A 313 -13.93 5.76 -5.15
C LEU A 313 -12.64 5.94 -4.37
N LEU A 314 -12.61 5.41 -3.17
CA LEU A 314 -11.41 5.23 -2.37
C LEU A 314 -11.00 3.75 -2.49
N VAL A 315 -10.04 3.46 -3.35
CA VAL A 315 -9.66 2.11 -3.75
C VAL A 315 -8.58 1.56 -2.82
N GLU A 316 -8.93 0.62 -1.95
CA GLU A 316 -7.99 -0.16 -1.14
C GLU A 316 -7.30 -1.22 -2.01
N VAL A 317 -6.01 -1.06 -2.27
CA VAL A 317 -5.21 -2.09 -2.96
C VAL A 317 -4.68 -3.07 -1.91
N LYS A 318 -5.34 -4.24 -1.82
CA LYS A 318 -5.07 -5.22 -0.77
C LYS A 318 -3.89 -6.13 -1.09
N PHE A 319 -2.83 -6.04 -0.29
CA PHE A 319 -1.70 -6.97 -0.34
C PHE A 319 -1.55 -7.70 1.00
N PRO A 320 -1.41 -9.03 1.00
CA PRO A 320 -1.35 -9.81 2.23
C PRO A 320 -0.07 -9.51 3.00
N SER A 321 -0.16 -9.53 4.33
CA SER A 321 1.01 -9.49 5.19
C SER A 321 1.79 -10.81 5.11
N SER A 322 2.99 -10.86 5.71
CA SER A 322 3.81 -12.07 5.73
C SER A 322 3.09 -13.25 6.37
N GLY A 323 2.33 -13.03 7.46
CA GLY A 323 1.58 -14.10 8.12
C GLY A 323 0.51 -14.71 7.22
N VAL A 324 -0.24 -13.89 6.48
CA VAL A 324 -1.24 -14.40 5.52
C VAL A 324 -0.59 -15.15 4.36
N LEU A 325 0.58 -14.67 3.89
CA LEU A 325 1.35 -15.35 2.85
C LEU A 325 1.87 -16.71 3.32
N GLU A 326 2.30 -16.84 4.57
CA GLU A 326 2.76 -18.11 5.16
C GLU A 326 1.63 -19.14 5.28
N GLU A 327 0.40 -18.69 5.52
CA GLU A 327 -0.79 -19.57 5.56
C GLU A 327 -1.32 -19.95 4.16
N SER A 328 -0.99 -19.16 3.13
CA SER A 328 -1.49 -19.38 1.76
C SER A 328 -0.57 -20.31 0.97
N PRO A 329 -1.07 -21.43 0.42
CA PRO A 329 -0.26 -22.30 -0.44
C PRO A 329 -0.04 -21.71 -1.85
N VAL A 330 -0.71 -20.61 -2.19
CA VAL A 330 -0.67 -20.00 -3.53
C VAL A 330 0.12 -18.69 -3.48
N PRO A 331 1.17 -18.54 -4.31
CA PRO A 331 1.91 -17.29 -4.42
C PRO A 331 0.99 -16.12 -4.76
N PHE A 332 1.14 -15.02 -4.03
CA PHE A 332 0.41 -13.80 -4.35
C PHE A 332 1.05 -13.09 -5.56
N PRO A 333 0.27 -12.38 -6.39
CA PRO A 333 0.81 -11.66 -7.54
C PRO A 333 1.93 -10.68 -7.18
N GLU A 334 2.91 -10.55 -8.08
CA GLU A 334 4.02 -9.62 -7.91
C GLU A 334 3.52 -8.16 -7.88
N LYS A 335 4.12 -7.32 -7.02
CA LYS A 335 3.61 -5.99 -6.71
C LYS A 335 3.54 -5.05 -7.93
N ASN A 336 4.51 -5.10 -8.86
CA ASN A 336 4.43 -4.28 -10.08
C ASN A 336 3.28 -4.74 -10.95
N PHE A 337 3.16 -6.05 -11.17
CA PHE A 337 2.05 -6.61 -11.95
C PHE A 337 0.70 -6.20 -11.36
N PHE A 338 0.55 -6.26 -10.04
CA PHE A 338 -0.69 -5.87 -9.38
C PHE A 338 -0.99 -4.37 -9.50
N ALA A 339 -0.03 -3.52 -9.16
CA ALA A 339 -0.19 -2.07 -9.34
C ALA A 339 -0.54 -1.72 -10.80
N ASP A 340 0.11 -2.36 -11.77
CA ASP A 340 -0.15 -2.13 -13.19
C ASP A 340 -1.55 -2.58 -13.61
N CYS A 341 -2.07 -3.71 -13.12
CA CYS A 341 -3.45 -4.14 -13.40
C CYS A 341 -4.47 -3.14 -12.86
N VAL A 342 -4.33 -2.70 -11.61
CA VAL A 342 -5.23 -1.71 -11.00
C VAL A 342 -5.20 -0.38 -11.76
N LEU A 343 -4.01 0.12 -12.06
CA LEU A 343 -3.85 1.38 -12.78
C LEU A 343 -4.39 1.31 -14.22
N LYS A 344 -4.17 0.21 -14.93
CA LYS A 344 -4.73 0.00 -16.28
C LYS A 344 -6.25 0.03 -16.27
N ASP A 345 -6.89 -0.64 -15.31
CA ASP A 345 -8.34 -0.66 -15.18
C ASP A 345 -8.88 0.75 -14.93
N ILE A 346 -8.31 1.48 -13.98
CA ILE A 346 -8.70 2.87 -13.69
C ILE A 346 -8.48 3.78 -14.91
N PHE A 347 -7.33 3.71 -15.57
CA PHE A 347 -7.06 4.56 -16.75
C PHE A 347 -7.98 4.26 -17.94
N LYS A 348 -8.47 3.02 -18.05
CA LYS A 348 -9.40 2.61 -19.10
C LYS A 348 -10.78 3.25 -18.93
N VAL A 349 -11.29 3.33 -17.70
CA VAL A 349 -12.65 3.83 -17.38
C VAL A 349 -12.70 5.34 -17.13
N SER A 350 -11.63 5.94 -16.61
CA SER A 350 -11.62 7.37 -16.23
C SER A 350 -11.37 8.34 -17.39
N ARG A 351 -11.77 8.02 -18.62
CA ARG A 351 -11.48 8.83 -19.83
C ARG A 351 -12.04 10.25 -19.76
N ASN A 352 -13.17 10.45 -19.08
CA ASN A 352 -13.81 11.76 -18.89
C ASN A 352 -13.46 12.44 -17.56
N ARG A 353 -12.70 11.76 -16.67
CA ARG A 353 -12.07 12.29 -15.43
C ARG A 353 -13.00 13.05 -14.46
N ARG A 354 -14.29 12.75 -14.44
CA ARG A 354 -15.25 13.39 -13.53
C ARG A 354 -15.31 12.71 -12.16
N ARG A 355 -15.15 11.39 -12.14
CA ARG A 355 -15.18 10.62 -10.89
C ARG A 355 -13.94 10.90 -10.05
N GLU A 356 -14.15 11.24 -8.78
CA GLU A 356 -13.06 11.35 -7.81
C GLU A 356 -12.52 9.95 -7.50
N ILE A 357 -11.22 9.75 -7.64
CA ILE A 357 -10.57 8.47 -7.35
C ILE A 357 -9.34 8.73 -6.50
N SER A 358 -9.14 7.90 -5.47
CA SER A 358 -7.96 7.89 -4.61
C SER A 358 -7.58 6.46 -4.27
N PHE A 359 -6.31 6.22 -3.97
CA PHE A 359 -5.82 4.91 -3.56
C PHE A 359 -5.44 4.90 -2.09
N LEU A 360 -5.69 3.78 -1.42
CA LEU A 360 -5.14 3.48 -0.09
C LEU A 360 -4.58 2.06 -0.06
N THR A 361 -3.65 1.78 0.85
CA THR A 361 -3.15 0.42 1.08
C THR A 361 -2.42 0.32 2.42
N PHE A 362 -2.55 -0.82 3.08
CA PHE A 362 -1.76 -1.18 4.27
C PHE A 362 -0.35 -1.65 3.92
N ASN A 363 0.04 -1.63 2.64
CA ASN A 363 1.37 -2.03 2.20
C ASN A 363 2.21 -0.82 1.73
N ALA A 364 3.22 -0.44 2.52
CA ALA A 364 4.06 0.73 2.25
C ALA A 364 4.70 0.71 0.86
N ASP A 365 5.17 -0.44 0.38
CA ASP A 365 5.77 -0.54 -0.95
C ASP A 365 4.75 -0.29 -2.07
N LEU A 366 3.54 -0.85 -1.96
CA LEU A 366 2.50 -0.56 -2.94
C LEU A 366 2.08 0.91 -2.91
N ALA A 367 1.98 1.54 -1.75
CA ALA A 367 1.69 2.98 -1.65
C ALA A 367 2.75 3.80 -2.41
N MET A 368 4.03 3.48 -2.17
CA MET A 368 5.14 4.09 -2.90
C MET A 368 5.06 3.83 -4.41
N MET A 369 4.84 2.58 -4.83
CA MET A 369 4.77 2.19 -6.24
C MET A 369 3.61 2.88 -6.96
N LEU A 370 2.43 2.95 -6.36
CA LEU A 370 1.28 3.68 -6.90
C LEU A 370 1.61 5.18 -7.04
N SER A 371 2.26 5.78 -6.04
CA SER A 371 2.66 7.20 -6.10
C SER A 371 3.72 7.51 -7.17
N MET A 372 4.51 6.49 -7.54
CA MET A 372 5.58 6.60 -8.54
C MET A 372 5.08 6.28 -9.95
N LYS A 373 4.13 5.36 -10.10
CA LYS A 373 3.57 4.94 -11.40
C LYS A 373 2.48 5.87 -11.93
N GLN A 374 1.96 6.77 -11.12
CA GLN A 374 0.96 7.74 -11.56
C GLN A 374 1.03 9.02 -10.72
N THR A 375 0.54 10.14 -11.27
CA THR A 375 0.46 11.41 -10.55
C THR A 375 -0.92 12.04 -10.52
N LEU A 376 -1.93 11.33 -11.04
CA LEU A 376 -3.29 11.83 -11.23
C LEU A 376 -4.16 11.70 -9.97
N TYR A 377 -4.08 10.56 -9.30
CA TYR A 377 -4.93 10.19 -8.18
C TYR A 377 -4.12 10.21 -6.87
N PRO A 378 -4.67 10.80 -5.79
CA PRO A 378 -4.04 10.79 -4.48
C PRO A 378 -3.75 9.36 -3.98
N VAL A 379 -2.62 9.17 -3.30
CA VAL A 379 -2.27 7.89 -2.66
C VAL A 379 -2.05 8.10 -1.16
N TYR A 380 -2.83 7.37 -0.35
CA TYR A 380 -2.77 7.39 1.11
C TYR A 380 -2.09 6.14 1.65
N LEU A 381 -1.25 6.30 2.67
CA LEU A 381 -0.75 5.16 3.44
C LEU A 381 -1.75 4.78 4.53
N SER A 382 -2.18 3.52 4.54
CA SER A 382 -3.00 3.00 5.63
C SER A 382 -2.13 2.53 6.78
N HIS A 383 -2.35 3.11 7.94
CA HIS A 383 -1.62 2.82 9.17
C HIS A 383 -2.46 1.94 10.09
N CYS A 384 -1.86 0.83 10.49
CA CYS A 384 -2.41 -0.20 11.35
C CYS A 384 -1.73 -0.16 12.71
N GLU A 385 -2.15 0.74 13.61
CA GLU A 385 -1.63 0.68 14.97
C GLU A 385 -2.21 -0.54 15.72
N VAL A 386 -1.36 -1.25 16.46
CA VAL A 386 -1.68 -2.51 17.17
C VAL A 386 -2.53 -2.26 18.42
N LEU A 387 -3.72 -1.68 18.27
CA LEU A 387 -4.58 -1.26 19.39
C LEU A 387 -5.84 -2.10 19.60
N ASP A 388 -6.33 -2.82 18.57
CA ASP A 388 -7.61 -3.53 18.66
C ASP A 388 -7.58 -5.00 18.17
N LYS A 389 -6.52 -5.45 17.47
CA LYS A 389 -6.30 -6.85 17.07
C LYS A 389 -4.79 -7.12 17.01
N PRO A 390 -4.32 -8.38 17.11
CA PRO A 390 -2.96 -8.68 16.67
C PRO A 390 -2.85 -8.24 15.22
N CYS A 391 -2.02 -7.22 14.99
CA CYS A 391 -1.75 -6.74 13.66
C CYS A 391 -0.91 -7.80 12.97
N GLU A 392 -1.45 -8.38 11.89
CA GLU A 392 -0.70 -9.34 11.07
C GLU A 392 0.37 -8.63 10.23
N GLU A 393 0.35 -7.30 10.17
CA GLU A 393 1.39 -6.47 9.56
C GLU A 393 2.55 -6.26 10.55
N LEU A 394 3.77 -6.46 10.05
CA LEU A 394 5.01 -6.36 10.82
C LEU A 394 5.92 -5.26 10.30
N ASP A 395 5.56 -4.62 9.20
CA ASP A 395 6.29 -3.49 8.63
C ASP A 395 6.15 -2.25 9.53
N PRO A 396 7.26 -1.76 10.14
CA PRO A 396 7.26 -0.55 10.96
C PRO A 396 6.66 0.66 10.26
N ARG A 397 6.79 0.78 8.94
CA ARG A 397 6.20 1.88 8.16
C ARG A 397 4.67 1.88 8.22
N CYS A 398 4.06 0.74 8.50
CA CYS A 398 2.62 0.57 8.57
C CYS A 398 2.09 0.48 10.01
N ILE A 399 2.93 0.17 11.01
CA ILE A 399 2.47 -0.08 12.40
C ILE A 399 3.03 0.91 13.43
N ASP A 400 4.17 1.56 13.17
CA ASP A 400 4.72 2.64 13.98
C ASP A 400 4.41 3.97 13.31
N LEU A 401 3.70 4.86 14.01
CA LEU A 401 3.17 6.08 13.42
C LEU A 401 4.26 7.09 13.05
N ASP A 402 5.37 7.12 13.80
CA ASP A 402 6.48 8.01 13.50
C ASP A 402 7.26 7.49 12.27
N GLU A 403 7.46 6.18 12.16
CA GLU A 403 8.08 5.56 10.97
C GLU A 403 7.17 5.72 9.72
N GLY A 404 5.86 5.51 9.88
CA GLY A 404 4.88 5.74 8.81
C GLY A 404 4.83 7.20 8.35
N LEU A 405 4.89 8.16 9.28
CA LEU A 405 4.95 9.59 8.93
C LEU A 405 6.25 9.95 8.19
N LYS A 406 7.40 9.47 8.66
CA LYS A 406 8.69 9.66 7.95
C LYS A 406 8.62 9.09 6.53
N PHE A 407 8.05 7.90 6.38
CA PHE A 407 7.89 7.24 5.09
C PHE A 407 6.93 8.01 4.16
N ALA A 408 5.74 8.39 4.64
CA ALA A 408 4.76 9.11 3.83
C ALA A 408 5.32 10.43 3.30
N VAL A 409 6.05 11.19 4.14
CA VAL A 409 6.73 12.43 3.73
C VAL A 409 7.85 12.13 2.73
N SER A 410 8.72 11.15 3.00
CA SER A 410 9.86 10.84 2.12
C SER A 410 9.42 10.35 0.74
N GLN A 411 8.31 9.60 0.69
CA GLN A 411 7.71 9.10 -0.54
C GLN A 411 6.73 10.07 -1.18
N LYS A 412 6.55 11.28 -0.63
CA LYS A 412 5.58 12.29 -1.14
C LYS A 412 4.19 11.70 -1.37
N LEU A 413 3.71 10.91 -0.40
CA LEU A 413 2.33 10.42 -0.39
C LEU A 413 1.37 11.59 -0.11
N ASP A 414 0.11 11.43 -0.50
CA ASP A 414 -0.90 12.50 -0.43
C ASP A 414 -1.61 12.57 0.92
N GLY A 415 -1.40 11.60 1.82
CA GLY A 415 -1.89 11.62 3.18
C GLY A 415 -1.77 10.27 3.89
N MET A 416 -2.40 10.18 5.06
CA MET A 416 -2.42 8.96 5.88
C MET A 416 -3.84 8.61 6.30
N MET A 417 -4.14 7.31 6.33
CA MET A 417 -5.34 6.78 6.97
C MET A 417 -4.95 6.15 8.31
N ILE A 418 -5.54 6.58 9.43
CA ILE A 418 -5.16 6.11 10.78
C ILE A 418 -6.37 5.56 11.55
N LEU A 419 -6.11 4.71 12.54
CA LEU A 419 -7.16 4.23 13.43
C LEU A 419 -7.71 5.39 14.28
N ASN A 420 -9.02 5.56 14.29
CA ASN A 420 -9.69 6.68 14.95
C ASN A 420 -9.46 6.73 16.48
N LYS A 421 -9.16 5.59 17.11
CA LYS A 421 -8.79 5.50 18.53
C LYS A 421 -7.57 6.35 18.88
N LEU A 422 -6.68 6.61 17.92
CA LEU A 422 -5.50 7.45 18.09
C LEU A 422 -5.82 8.92 18.37
N VAL A 423 -7.02 9.35 18.01
CA VAL A 423 -7.52 10.70 18.34
C VAL A 423 -7.61 10.91 19.84
N GLU A 424 -7.93 9.86 20.59
CA GLU A 424 -8.04 9.91 22.05
C GLU A 424 -6.75 9.46 22.73
N THR A 425 -6.08 8.44 22.19
CA THR A 425 -4.91 7.83 22.86
C THR A 425 -3.59 8.51 22.56
N LYS A 426 -3.46 9.19 21.40
CA LYS A 426 -2.23 9.84 20.92
C LYS A 426 -2.52 11.13 20.13
N PRO A 427 -3.24 12.12 20.69
CA PRO A 427 -3.57 13.37 19.99
C PRO A 427 -2.32 14.14 19.52
N GLU A 428 -1.22 14.05 20.25
CA GLU A 428 0.06 14.66 19.87
C GLU A 428 0.65 14.07 18.57
N ALA A 429 0.29 12.83 18.22
CA ALA A 429 0.72 12.24 16.96
C ALA A 429 -0.07 12.79 15.76
N ILE A 430 -1.35 13.12 15.95
CA ILE A 430 -2.15 13.80 14.92
C ILE A 430 -1.58 15.18 14.65
N GLU A 431 -1.19 15.93 15.68
CA GLU A 431 -0.52 17.23 15.53
C GLU A 431 0.77 17.09 14.70
N ARG A 432 1.60 16.08 14.97
CA ARG A 432 2.81 15.83 14.17
C ARG A 432 2.52 15.57 12.69
N ILE A 433 1.47 14.82 12.36
CA ILE A 433 1.09 14.55 10.96
C ILE A 433 0.62 15.85 10.29
N LYS A 434 -0.20 16.64 10.99
CA LYS A 434 -0.69 17.94 10.51
C LYS A 434 0.43 18.95 10.28
N ASP A 435 1.42 19.01 11.18
CA ASP A 435 2.60 19.87 11.05
C ASP A 435 3.46 19.54 9.83
N ARG A 436 3.32 18.32 9.29
CA ARG A 436 3.93 17.90 8.01
C ARG A 436 3.04 18.18 6.79
N GLY A 437 1.86 18.76 6.98
CA GLY A 437 0.93 19.12 5.91
C GLY A 437 0.23 17.94 5.26
N LEU A 438 0.22 16.77 5.90
CA LEU A 438 -0.45 15.59 5.37
C LEU A 438 -1.91 15.53 5.84
N PRO A 439 -2.88 15.41 4.91
CA PRO A 439 -4.25 15.06 5.23
C PRO A 439 -4.38 13.76 6.01
N ILE A 440 -5.36 13.72 6.90
CA ILE A 440 -5.68 12.54 7.72
C ILE A 440 -7.10 12.08 7.44
N ILE A 441 -7.23 10.80 7.10
CA ILE A 441 -8.50 10.08 7.03
C ILE A 441 -8.53 9.09 8.19
N THR A 442 -9.69 8.84 8.81
CA THR A 442 -9.79 7.85 9.89
C THR A 442 -10.70 6.69 9.55
N TYR A 443 -10.34 5.51 10.05
CA TYR A 443 -11.18 4.31 10.07
C TYR A 443 -11.31 3.78 11.50
N GLY A 444 -12.28 2.90 11.75
CA GLY A 444 -12.42 2.19 13.03
C GLY A 444 -13.79 2.34 13.68
N SER A 445 -14.03 1.52 14.71
CA SER A 445 -15.37 1.31 15.30
C SER A 445 -16.03 2.57 15.85
N ARG A 446 -15.26 3.54 16.35
CA ARG A 446 -15.78 4.82 16.87
C ARG A 446 -16.32 5.76 15.77
N ASN A 447 -16.13 5.45 14.49
CA ASN A 447 -16.74 6.20 13.38
C ASN A 447 -18.25 5.94 13.24
N THR A 448 -18.86 5.30 14.23
CA THR A 448 -20.31 5.13 14.40
C THR A 448 -20.90 6.10 15.43
N ASP A 449 -20.07 6.86 16.15
CA ASP A 449 -20.46 7.83 17.18
C ASP A 449 -20.47 9.27 16.59
N PRO A 450 -21.64 9.92 16.46
CA PRO A 450 -21.74 11.25 15.87
C PRO A 450 -20.96 12.34 16.60
N GLU A 451 -20.89 12.29 17.93
CA GLU A 451 -20.11 13.27 18.70
C GLU A 451 -18.62 13.07 18.48
N PHE A 452 -18.20 11.80 18.45
CA PHE A 452 -16.81 11.48 18.18
C PHE A 452 -16.40 11.88 16.76
N VAL A 453 -17.24 11.64 15.76
CA VAL A 453 -17.01 12.14 14.39
C VAL A 453 -16.83 13.66 14.40
N ARG A 454 -17.71 14.43 15.05
CA ARG A 454 -17.52 15.89 15.20
C ARG A 454 -16.19 16.25 15.87
N HIS A 455 -15.84 15.54 16.94
CA HIS A 455 -14.59 15.76 17.66
C HIS A 455 -13.36 15.53 16.78
N GLN A 456 -13.35 14.47 15.97
CA GLN A 456 -12.28 14.20 15.00
C GLN A 456 -12.04 15.39 14.05
N PHE A 457 -13.10 15.96 13.48
CA PHE A 457 -12.96 17.14 12.61
C PHE A 457 -12.45 18.38 13.37
N ARG A 458 -12.84 18.59 14.63
CA ARG A 458 -12.29 19.68 15.47
C ARG A 458 -10.79 19.49 15.74
N MET A 459 -10.32 18.26 15.80
CA MET A 459 -8.90 17.92 15.95
C MET A 459 -8.11 18.09 14.64
N GLY A 460 -8.77 18.36 13.52
CA GLY A 460 -8.14 18.58 12.21
C GLY A 460 -8.06 17.33 11.33
N ILE A 461 -8.84 16.28 11.64
CA ILE A 461 -9.05 15.16 10.72
C ILE A 461 -9.83 15.66 9.48
N ASN A 462 -9.40 15.24 8.29
CA ASN A 462 -9.95 15.71 7.02
C ASN A 462 -11.09 14.82 6.49
N GLY A 463 -11.05 13.52 6.80
CA GLY A 463 -12.04 12.57 6.33
C GLY A 463 -12.32 11.42 7.31
N VAL A 464 -13.51 10.85 7.22
CA VAL A 464 -13.92 9.68 8.01
C VAL A 464 -14.49 8.59 7.09
N ILE A 465 -14.07 7.35 7.34
CA ILE A 465 -14.63 6.14 6.73
C ILE A 465 -15.65 5.55 7.70
N ALA A 466 -16.93 5.61 7.34
CA ALA A 466 -18.05 5.28 8.21
C ALA A 466 -18.53 3.83 7.98
N ASP A 467 -18.59 3.06 9.07
CA ASP A 467 -19.20 1.72 9.13
C ASP A 467 -20.73 1.74 9.26
N ASP A 468 -21.31 2.92 9.55
CA ASP A 468 -22.74 3.23 9.43
C ASP A 468 -22.85 4.65 8.89
N VAL A 469 -23.20 4.80 7.61
CA VAL A 469 -23.26 6.10 6.95
C VAL A 469 -24.24 7.09 7.60
N ASN A 470 -25.26 6.61 8.32
CA ASN A 470 -26.21 7.49 9.02
C ASN A 470 -25.56 8.31 10.13
N VAL A 471 -24.39 7.88 10.60
CA VAL A 471 -23.59 8.65 11.56
C VAL A 471 -23.30 10.06 11.04
N LEU A 472 -23.14 10.24 9.73
CA LEU A 472 -22.73 11.50 9.12
C LEU A 472 -23.87 12.53 9.17
N THR A 473 -25.10 12.12 8.85
CA THR A 473 -26.29 12.96 9.02
C THR A 473 -26.52 13.35 10.48
N LYS A 474 -26.29 12.43 11.43
CA LYS A 474 -26.37 12.72 12.87
C LYS A 474 -25.23 13.63 13.37
N ALA A 475 -24.04 13.50 12.77
CA ALA A 475 -22.85 14.27 13.14
C ALA A 475 -22.95 15.71 12.64
N PHE A 476 -23.54 15.91 11.47
CA PHE A 476 -23.65 17.21 10.80
C PHE A 476 -25.11 17.48 10.44
N HIS A 477 -25.90 17.81 11.46
CA HIS A 477 -27.25 18.37 11.27
C HIS A 477 -27.14 19.72 10.54
N ILE A 478 -27.98 19.90 9.51
CA ILE A 478 -28.27 21.21 8.92
C ILE A 478 -29.59 21.69 9.50
#